data_AF-A0A0E3PRT4-F1
#
_entry.id   AF-A0A0E3PRT4-F1
#
_cell.length_a   1.000
_cell.length_b   1.000
_cell.length_c   1.000
_cell.angle_alpha   90.00
_cell.angle_beta   90.00
_cell.angle_gamma   90.00
#
_symmetry.space_group_name_H-M   'P 1'
#
loop_
_entity.id
_entity.type
_entity.pdbx_description
1 polymer ?
#
loop_
_entity_poly.entity_id
_entity_poly.type
_entity_poly.pdbx_seq_one_letter_code
_entity_poly.pdbx_strand_id
1 'polypeptide(L)'
;MIIFSGCVEDEASAAEVDNKVSAAEELDTSFLLINNAESRIMSIKEDIESGTYTAAKKNLKASRADFENAQRILNDISSDYEEENKDIQNYKILAEGGLDRVRSLECLLIAMEHFDKSLAYMYSGEFNLGKKELDMVNGALNESSTSLISAKEKIFRIDLDSVPVEQKNSFILLRADLETSGNMCEEFREMMSGMYLYMDGSEYLFNGMNYADTEKWGKAADEFGNAADKFSESQKILEKLKDSECSEVSVEATEMYGFLTMVQKDLPHLEAGCRYMENGRYSRAEKEFDMISSF
;
A
#
# COMPACT_ATOMS: atom_id res chain seq x y z
N MET A 1 94.98 18.93 -4.05
CA MET A 1 95.12 18.06 -5.24
C MET A 1 94.11 16.94 -5.10
N ILE A 2 93.33 16.73 -6.15
CA ILE A 2 92.11 15.90 -6.21
C ILE A 2 92.49 14.40 -6.40
N ILE A 3 91.62 13.49 -5.92
CA ILE A 3 91.05 12.29 -6.62
C ILE A 3 91.11 10.93 -5.88
N PHE A 4 89.90 10.53 -5.43
CA PHE A 4 89.17 9.22 -5.46
C PHE A 4 89.71 7.91 -4.86
N SER A 5 88.79 7.20 -4.16
CA SER A 5 88.30 5.84 -4.52
C SER A 5 87.40 5.24 -3.40
N GLY A 6 86.07 5.28 -3.53
CA GLY A 6 85.20 4.07 -3.68
C GLY A 6 84.49 3.72 -2.35
N CYS A 7 83.25 3.24 -2.22
CA CYS A 7 82.19 2.73 -3.10
C CYS A 7 80.82 3.07 -2.44
N VAL A 8 79.82 3.56 -3.18
CA VAL A 8 78.65 2.84 -3.75
C VAL A 8 77.66 2.28 -2.71
N GLU A 9 76.53 2.99 -2.63
CA GLU A 9 75.11 2.57 -2.51
C GLU A 9 74.70 1.48 -1.52
N ASP A 10 73.75 1.86 -0.65
CA ASP A 10 72.39 1.29 -0.74
C ASP A 10 71.41 2.38 -0.27
N GLU A 11 70.93 3.19 -1.22
CA GLU A 11 69.66 3.89 -1.05
C GLU A 11 68.59 2.81 -1.04
N ALA A 12 68.17 2.40 0.15
CA ALA A 12 66.99 1.59 0.34
C ALA A 12 65.84 2.29 -0.39
N SER A 13 65.37 1.66 -1.47
CA SER A 13 64.19 2.11 -2.18
C SER A 13 63.08 2.30 -1.16
N ALA A 14 62.66 3.55 -0.95
CA ALA A 14 61.36 3.83 -0.41
C ALA A 14 60.38 3.16 -1.36
N ALA A 15 59.86 2.00 -0.97
CA ALA A 15 58.69 1.44 -1.62
C ALA A 15 57.66 2.57 -1.63
N GLU A 16 57.23 2.98 -2.82
CA GLU A 16 56.04 3.79 -2.99
C GLU A 16 54.93 3.02 -2.29
N VAL A 17 54.59 3.45 -1.08
CA VAL A 17 53.35 3.03 -0.43
C VAL A 17 52.28 3.66 -1.28
N ASP A 18 51.70 2.89 -2.21
CA ASP A 18 50.46 3.22 -2.88
C ASP A 18 49.45 3.55 -1.77
N ASN A 19 49.27 4.86 -1.50
CA ASN A 19 48.30 5.35 -0.53
C ASN A 19 46.92 5.17 -1.16
N LYS A 20 46.42 3.93 -1.14
CA LYS A 20 45.07 3.60 -1.61
C LYS A 20 44.05 4.31 -0.73
N VAL A 21 43.14 5.02 -1.35
CA VAL A 21 41.97 5.64 -0.72
C VAL A 21 40.92 4.56 -0.48
N SER A 22 40.53 4.37 0.77
CA SER A 22 39.41 3.52 1.19
C SER A 22 38.21 4.39 1.55
N ALA A 23 37.01 3.89 1.27
CA ALA A 23 35.73 4.50 1.62
C ALA A 23 34.98 3.69 2.71
N ALA A 24 35.71 2.92 3.52
CA ALA A 24 35.12 2.00 4.49
C ALA A 24 34.24 2.71 5.55
N GLU A 25 34.68 3.85 6.09
CA GLU A 25 33.91 4.59 7.11
C GLU A 25 32.60 5.14 6.54
N GLU A 26 32.62 5.64 5.30
CA GLU A 26 31.45 6.14 4.60
C GLU A 26 30.50 5.03 4.17
N LEU A 27 31.03 3.86 3.78
CA LEU A 27 30.25 2.67 3.51
C LEU A 27 29.53 2.15 4.75
N ASP A 28 30.24 2.05 5.88
CA ASP A 28 29.65 1.63 7.16
C ASP A 28 28.54 2.60 7.62
N THR A 29 28.80 3.90 7.50
CA THR A 29 27.80 4.93 7.82
C THR A 29 26.56 4.81 6.93
N SER A 30 26.76 4.64 5.63
CA SER A 30 25.66 4.50 4.66
C SER A 30 24.85 3.23 4.88
N PHE A 31 25.53 2.12 5.18
CA PHE A 31 24.90 0.84 5.53
C PHE A 31 24.03 0.96 6.78
N LEU A 32 24.53 1.61 7.84
CA LEU A 32 23.76 1.85 9.06
C LEU A 32 22.51 2.70 8.80
N LEU A 33 22.63 3.76 7.99
CA LEU A 33 21.48 4.60 7.61
C LEU A 33 20.43 3.80 6.83
N ILE A 34 20.84 3.03 5.83
CA ILE A 34 19.96 2.16 5.04
C ILE A 34 19.23 1.16 5.95
N ASN A 35 19.96 0.46 6.82
CA ASN A 35 19.35 -0.53 7.73
C ASN A 35 18.39 0.10 8.74
N ASN A 36 18.71 1.30 9.25
CA ASN A 36 17.83 2.01 10.15
C ASN A 36 16.52 2.43 9.46
N ALA A 37 16.61 2.88 8.20
CA ALA A 37 15.44 3.18 7.38
C ALA A 37 14.58 1.94 7.12
N GLU A 38 15.22 0.85 6.69
CA GLU A 38 14.57 -0.44 6.40
C GLU A 38 13.87 -1.02 7.64
N SER A 39 14.53 -1.00 8.80
CA SER A 39 13.96 -1.45 10.07
C SER A 39 12.69 -0.68 10.44
N ARG A 40 12.70 0.65 10.26
CA ARG A 40 11.49 1.47 10.47
C ARG A 40 10.40 1.15 9.46
N ILE A 41 10.75 0.88 8.20
CA ILE A 41 9.76 0.48 7.19
C ILE A 41 9.05 -0.81 7.58
N MET A 42 9.78 -1.80 8.09
CA MET A 42 9.18 -3.06 8.54
C MET A 42 8.16 -2.86 9.66
N SER A 43 8.39 -1.89 10.57
CA SER A 43 7.42 -1.55 11.63
C SER A 43 6.18 -0.80 11.16
N ILE A 44 6.18 -0.21 9.96
CA ILE A 44 5.04 0.57 9.46
C ILE A 44 3.83 -0.31 9.19
N LYS A 45 4.02 -1.58 8.82
CA LYS A 45 2.90 -2.51 8.58
C LYS A 45 2.02 -2.63 9.83
N GLU A 46 2.64 -2.81 10.99
CA GLU A 46 1.95 -2.84 12.28
C GLU A 46 1.24 -1.51 12.61
N ASP A 47 1.85 -0.37 12.25
CA ASP A 47 1.23 0.95 12.46
C ASP A 47 -0.01 1.16 11.56
N ILE A 48 -0.01 0.64 10.33
CA ILE A 48 -1.15 0.71 9.38
C ILE A 48 -2.35 -0.05 9.94
N GLU A 49 -2.14 -1.26 10.46
CA GLU A 49 -3.18 -2.09 11.09
C GLU A 49 -3.87 -1.38 12.27
N SER A 50 -3.17 -0.46 12.95
CA SER A 50 -3.71 0.26 14.12
C SER A 50 -4.69 1.40 13.78
N GLY A 51 -4.80 1.80 12.51
CA GLY A 51 -5.60 2.95 12.07
C GLY A 51 -5.06 4.33 12.54
N THR A 52 -3.90 4.38 13.21
CA THR A 52 -3.28 5.62 13.66
C THR A 52 -2.03 5.97 12.85
N TYR A 53 -2.23 6.60 11.68
CA TYR A 53 -1.14 6.86 10.71
C TYR A 53 -0.06 7.85 11.18
N THR A 54 -0.15 8.42 12.38
CA THR A 54 0.80 9.42 12.89
C THR A 54 2.20 8.82 13.10
N ALA A 55 2.28 7.63 13.71
CA ALA A 55 3.54 6.94 13.94
C ALA A 55 4.18 6.53 12.60
N ALA A 56 3.39 5.91 11.71
CA ALA A 56 3.80 5.54 10.37
C ALA A 56 4.38 6.74 9.58
N LYS A 57 3.68 7.89 9.55
CA LYS A 57 4.15 9.10 8.87
C LYS A 57 5.47 9.62 9.43
N LYS A 58 5.64 9.59 10.76
CA LYS A 58 6.89 10.00 11.41
C LYS A 58 8.04 9.05 11.03
N ASN A 59 7.78 7.74 11.02
CA ASN A 59 8.74 6.72 10.65
C ASN A 59 9.15 6.82 9.16
N LEU A 60 8.20 7.07 8.24
CA LEU A 60 8.49 7.32 6.83
C LEU A 60 9.36 8.56 6.64
N LYS A 61 9.02 9.67 7.31
CA LYS A 61 9.83 10.90 7.23
C LYS A 61 11.26 10.67 7.71
N ALA A 62 11.44 9.92 8.79
CA ALA A 62 12.77 9.58 9.30
C ALA A 62 13.52 8.64 8.34
N SER A 63 12.84 7.64 7.78
CA SER A 63 13.41 6.70 6.81
C SER A 63 13.84 7.39 5.51
N ARG A 64 13.01 8.32 5.02
CA ARG A 64 13.34 9.21 3.89
C ARG A 64 14.65 9.94 4.15
N ALA A 65 14.78 10.60 5.29
CA ALA A 65 15.98 11.37 5.63
C ALA A 65 17.23 10.48 5.72
N ASP A 66 17.11 9.26 6.24
CA ASP A 66 18.22 8.32 6.30
C ASP A 66 18.65 7.84 4.90
N PHE A 67 17.71 7.50 4.01
CA PHE A 67 18.03 7.17 2.62
C PHE A 67 18.62 8.33 1.84
N GLU A 68 18.08 9.55 1.99
CA GLU A 68 18.62 10.78 1.36
C GLU A 68 20.06 11.05 1.82
N ASN A 69 20.33 10.88 3.13
CA ASN A 69 21.67 11.04 3.68
C ASN A 69 22.64 9.95 3.20
N ALA A 70 22.20 8.68 3.17
CA ALA A 70 23.00 7.59 2.61
C ALA A 70 23.34 7.87 1.14
N GLN A 71 22.35 8.23 0.33
CA GLN A 71 22.56 8.56 -1.08
C GLN A 71 23.55 9.72 -1.26
N ARG A 72 23.46 10.77 -0.44
CA ARG A 72 24.40 11.89 -0.47
C ARG A 72 25.83 11.44 -0.18
N ILE A 73 26.05 10.66 0.88
CA ILE A 73 27.38 10.13 1.22
C ILE A 73 27.91 9.28 0.05
N LEU A 74 27.11 8.32 -0.42
CA LEU A 74 27.51 7.40 -1.49
C LEU A 74 27.84 8.11 -2.80
N ASN A 75 27.18 9.23 -3.10
CA ASN A 75 27.44 10.02 -4.31
C ASN A 75 28.76 10.78 -4.28
N ASP A 76 29.26 11.12 -3.09
CA ASP A 76 30.45 11.95 -2.91
C ASP A 76 31.74 11.12 -2.67
N ILE A 77 31.63 9.79 -2.60
CA ILE A 77 32.76 8.89 -2.28
C ILE A 77 33.30 8.13 -3.50
N SER A 78 34.59 7.77 -3.42
CA SER A 78 35.31 6.92 -4.36
C SER A 78 36.30 6.05 -3.61
N SER A 79 36.58 4.85 -4.13
CA SER A 79 37.56 3.94 -3.53
C SER A 79 38.54 3.40 -4.57
N ASP A 80 39.77 3.11 -4.15
CA ASP A 80 40.77 2.37 -4.94
C ASP A 80 40.59 0.84 -4.84
N TYR A 81 39.63 0.37 -4.02
CA TYR A 81 39.31 -1.04 -3.83
C TYR A 81 38.08 -1.43 -4.67
N GLU A 82 38.23 -2.47 -5.50
CA GLU A 82 37.16 -2.93 -6.40
C GLU A 82 35.92 -3.42 -5.63
N GLU A 83 36.13 -4.11 -4.51
CA GLU A 83 35.05 -4.58 -3.63
C GLU A 83 34.24 -3.40 -3.06
N GLU A 84 34.93 -2.39 -2.52
CA GLU A 84 34.28 -1.18 -2.01
C GLU A 84 33.51 -0.45 -3.13
N ASN A 85 34.08 -0.33 -4.34
CA ASN A 85 33.37 0.28 -5.47
C ASN A 85 32.08 -0.44 -5.83
N LYS A 86 32.06 -1.78 -5.72
CA LYS A 86 30.87 -2.58 -5.96
C LYS A 86 29.81 -2.36 -4.87
N ASP A 87 30.24 -2.30 -3.61
CA ASP A 87 29.36 -2.00 -2.48
C ASP A 87 28.77 -0.58 -2.58
N ILE A 88 29.57 0.40 -3.00
CA ILE A 88 29.10 1.76 -3.30
C ILE A 88 27.95 1.71 -4.32
N GLN A 89 28.10 0.97 -5.43
CA GLN A 89 27.03 0.88 -6.43
C GLN A 89 25.78 0.17 -5.89
N ASN A 90 25.95 -0.93 -5.17
CA ASN A 90 24.81 -1.67 -4.58
C ASN A 90 24.06 -0.81 -3.56
N TYR A 91 24.76 -0.09 -2.70
CA TYR A 91 24.14 0.79 -1.70
C TYR A 91 23.50 2.03 -2.34
N LYS A 92 24.01 2.54 -3.46
CA LYS A 92 23.31 3.58 -4.25
C LYS A 92 21.96 3.08 -4.74
N ILE A 93 21.94 1.87 -5.32
CA ILE A 93 20.69 1.25 -5.79
C ILE A 93 19.73 1.02 -4.63
N LEU A 94 20.22 0.57 -3.46
CA LEU A 94 19.40 0.41 -2.27
C LEU A 94 18.83 1.75 -1.76
N ALA A 95 19.64 2.80 -1.69
CA ALA A 95 19.17 4.10 -1.25
C ALA A 95 18.12 4.68 -2.21
N GLU A 96 18.34 4.57 -3.52
CA GLU A 96 17.38 5.00 -4.54
C GLU A 96 16.08 4.20 -4.53
N GLY A 97 16.17 2.87 -4.46
CA GLY A 97 15.01 1.98 -4.36
C GLY A 97 14.26 2.17 -3.04
N GLY A 98 14.98 2.42 -1.95
CA GLY A 98 14.44 2.74 -0.64
C GLY A 98 13.62 4.03 -0.64
N LEU A 99 14.08 5.08 -1.32
CA LEU A 99 13.32 6.33 -1.48
C LEU A 99 12.01 6.12 -2.25
N ASP A 100 12.04 5.32 -3.30
CA ASP A 100 10.83 4.97 -4.04
C ASP A 100 9.86 4.14 -3.19
N ARG A 101 10.37 3.20 -2.38
CA ARG A 101 9.55 2.41 -1.46
C ARG A 101 8.94 3.28 -0.37
N VAL A 102 9.68 4.23 0.20
CA VAL A 102 9.14 5.25 1.12
C VAL A 102 8.03 6.04 0.46
N ARG A 103 8.21 6.48 -0.79
CA ARG A 103 7.17 7.20 -1.53
C ARG A 103 5.93 6.35 -1.74
N SER A 104 6.09 5.08 -2.09
CA SER A 104 4.98 4.14 -2.23
C SER A 104 4.17 4.04 -0.93
N LEU A 105 4.84 3.84 0.20
CA LEU A 105 4.18 3.75 1.50
C LEU A 105 3.51 5.05 1.93
N GLU A 106 4.10 6.22 1.64
CA GLU A 106 3.44 7.51 1.89
C GLU A 106 2.13 7.64 1.10
N CYS A 107 2.14 7.24 -0.18
CA CYS A 107 0.94 7.24 -1.02
C CYS A 107 -0.09 6.21 -0.53
N LEU A 108 0.34 5.04 -0.06
CA LEU A 108 -0.55 4.05 0.55
C LEU A 108 -1.24 4.60 1.81
N LEU A 109 -0.49 5.27 2.70
CA LEU A 109 -1.09 5.92 3.88
C LEU A 109 -2.12 6.98 3.51
N ILE A 110 -1.86 7.77 2.47
CA ILE A 110 -2.82 8.75 1.95
C ILE A 110 -4.07 8.04 1.43
N ALA A 111 -3.91 6.92 0.73
CA ALA A 111 -5.02 6.11 0.25
C ALA A 111 -5.89 5.61 1.41
N MET A 112 -5.29 5.08 2.47
CA MET A 112 -6.01 4.62 3.66
C MET A 112 -6.77 5.76 4.37
N GLU A 113 -6.15 6.93 4.53
CA GLU A 113 -6.81 8.11 5.12
C GLU A 113 -8.04 8.59 4.33
N HIS A 114 -7.98 8.52 3.01
CA HIS A 114 -9.13 8.85 2.16
C HIS A 114 -10.19 7.73 2.20
N PHE A 115 -9.78 6.48 2.33
CA PHE A 115 -10.70 5.36 2.47
C PHE A 115 -11.53 5.46 3.75
N ASP A 116 -10.90 5.76 4.90
CA ASP A 116 -11.59 5.99 6.17
C ASP A 116 -12.63 7.12 6.07
N LYS A 117 -12.28 8.23 5.40
CA LYS A 117 -13.21 9.34 5.16
C LYS A 117 -14.36 8.93 4.26
N SER A 118 -14.10 8.13 3.23
CA SER A 118 -15.14 7.61 2.35
C SER A 118 -16.20 6.83 3.14
N LEU A 119 -15.74 5.93 4.01
CA LEU A 119 -16.63 5.17 4.89
C LEU A 119 -17.41 6.09 5.85
N ALA A 120 -16.76 7.07 6.46
CA ALA A 120 -17.41 8.04 7.34
C ALA A 120 -18.51 8.86 6.62
N TYR A 121 -18.25 9.30 5.39
CA TYR A 121 -19.25 9.99 4.56
C TYR A 121 -20.41 9.09 4.18
N MET A 122 -20.13 7.84 3.82
CA MET A 122 -21.16 6.84 3.53
C MET A 122 -22.09 6.62 4.74
N TYR A 123 -21.54 6.43 5.94
CA TYR A 123 -22.34 6.30 7.17
C TYR A 123 -23.17 7.55 7.50
N SER A 124 -22.75 8.71 7.01
CA SER A 124 -23.48 9.98 7.17
C SER A 124 -24.49 10.25 6.04
N GLY A 125 -24.63 9.34 5.08
CA GLY A 125 -25.49 9.51 3.89
C GLY A 125 -24.94 10.50 2.84
N GLU A 126 -23.70 10.95 2.98
CA GLU A 126 -23.04 11.89 2.08
C GLU A 126 -22.32 11.15 0.93
N PHE A 127 -23.05 10.31 0.19
CA PHE A 127 -22.48 9.40 -0.81
C PHE A 127 -21.62 10.10 -1.88
N ASN A 128 -22.02 11.27 -2.37
CA ASN A 128 -21.23 12.03 -3.33
C ASN A 128 -19.87 12.50 -2.79
N LEU A 129 -19.77 12.76 -1.49
CA LEU A 129 -18.48 13.10 -0.86
C LEU A 129 -17.63 11.85 -0.72
N GLY A 130 -18.21 10.72 -0.28
CA GLY A 130 -17.45 9.47 -0.21
C GLY A 130 -16.94 8.99 -1.59
N LYS A 131 -17.70 9.15 -2.69
CA LYS A 131 -17.23 8.78 -4.04
C LYS A 131 -16.01 9.62 -4.45
N LYS A 132 -15.99 10.91 -4.09
CA LYS A 132 -14.83 11.78 -4.31
C LYS A 132 -13.63 11.34 -3.48
N GLU A 133 -13.85 10.91 -2.24
CA GLU A 133 -12.76 10.34 -1.43
C GLU A 133 -12.23 9.04 -2.06
N LEU A 134 -13.08 8.15 -2.57
CA LEU A 134 -12.64 6.96 -3.33
C LEU A 134 -11.81 7.31 -4.58
N ASP A 135 -12.14 8.40 -5.28
CA ASP A 135 -11.32 8.88 -6.41
C ASP A 135 -9.91 9.26 -5.94
N MET A 136 -9.80 9.88 -4.76
CA MET A 136 -8.51 10.21 -4.13
C MET A 136 -7.76 8.95 -3.68
N VAL A 137 -8.46 7.94 -3.17
CA VAL A 137 -7.86 6.62 -2.86
C VAL A 137 -7.23 6.03 -4.11
N ASN A 138 -7.96 5.96 -5.22
CA ASN A 138 -7.46 5.44 -6.48
C ASN A 138 -6.26 6.22 -7.03
N GLY A 139 -6.29 7.54 -6.95
CA GLY A 139 -5.15 8.38 -7.31
C GLY A 139 -3.90 8.03 -6.50
N ALA A 140 -4.06 7.92 -5.18
CA ALA A 140 -2.97 7.59 -4.27
C ALA A 140 -2.44 6.15 -4.45
N LEU A 141 -3.32 5.16 -4.67
CA LEU A 141 -2.92 3.78 -5.00
C LEU A 141 -2.16 3.71 -6.32
N ASN A 142 -2.53 4.55 -7.31
CA ASN A 142 -1.81 4.63 -8.58
C ASN A 142 -0.40 5.19 -8.44
N GLU A 143 -0.23 6.25 -7.66
CA GLU A 143 1.10 6.77 -7.31
C GLU A 143 1.90 5.73 -6.53
N SER A 144 1.28 5.08 -5.55
CA SER A 144 1.92 4.06 -4.72
C SER A 144 2.48 2.92 -5.58
N SER A 145 1.64 2.35 -6.45
CA SER A 145 2.02 1.27 -7.35
C SER A 145 3.13 1.69 -8.33
N THR A 146 3.09 2.91 -8.85
CA THR A 146 4.13 3.43 -9.75
C THR A 146 5.48 3.50 -9.04
N SER A 147 5.50 4.05 -7.83
CA SER A 147 6.73 4.11 -7.01
C SER A 147 7.22 2.72 -6.61
N LEU A 148 6.32 1.80 -6.28
CA LEU A 148 6.68 0.43 -5.93
C LEU A 148 7.31 -0.33 -7.10
N ILE A 149 6.75 -0.18 -8.31
CA ILE A 149 7.32 -0.75 -9.54
C ILE A 149 8.73 -0.21 -9.76
N SER A 150 8.93 1.11 -9.62
CA SER A 150 10.26 1.72 -9.73
C SER A 150 11.24 1.18 -8.67
N ALA A 151 10.82 1.04 -7.42
CA ALA A 151 11.63 0.46 -6.36
C ALA A 151 12.05 -0.98 -6.70
N LYS A 152 11.10 -1.79 -7.15
CA LYS A 152 11.31 -3.17 -7.59
C LYS A 152 12.31 -3.24 -8.75
N GLU A 153 12.11 -2.44 -9.80
CA GLU A 153 13.02 -2.40 -10.95
C GLU A 153 14.45 -2.03 -10.55
N LYS A 154 14.64 -1.11 -9.60
CA LYS A 154 15.96 -0.74 -9.10
C LYS A 154 16.58 -1.89 -8.30
N ILE A 155 15.90 -2.37 -7.27
CA ILE A 155 16.43 -3.38 -6.32
C ILE A 155 16.69 -4.73 -7.00
N PHE A 156 15.91 -5.07 -8.03
CA PHE A 156 16.09 -6.31 -8.79
C PHE A 156 17.29 -6.28 -9.73
N ARG A 157 17.88 -5.11 -10.03
CA ARG A 157 19.12 -4.99 -10.82
C ARG A 157 20.36 -5.46 -10.08
N ILE A 158 20.32 -5.51 -8.74
CA ILE A 158 21.45 -5.98 -7.95
C ILE A 158 21.66 -7.47 -8.23
N ASP A 159 22.86 -7.87 -8.63
CA ASP A 159 23.16 -9.28 -8.81
C ASP A 159 23.39 -9.93 -7.44
N LEU A 160 22.53 -10.90 -7.07
CA LEU A 160 22.60 -11.60 -5.77
C LEU A 160 23.84 -12.49 -5.65
N ASP A 161 24.43 -12.94 -6.76
CA ASP A 161 25.69 -13.68 -6.72
C ASP A 161 26.86 -12.77 -6.39
N SER A 162 26.68 -11.48 -6.65
CA SER A 162 27.66 -10.42 -6.46
C SER A 162 27.68 -9.86 -5.04
N VAL A 163 26.63 -10.13 -4.24
CA VAL A 163 26.45 -9.64 -2.87
C VAL A 163 27.15 -10.56 -1.85
N PRO A 164 27.78 -10.03 -0.78
CA PRO A 164 28.35 -10.82 0.31
C PRO A 164 27.34 -11.81 0.92
N VAL A 165 27.80 -13.01 1.27
CA VAL A 165 26.93 -14.10 1.76
C VAL A 165 26.11 -13.68 2.98
N GLU A 166 26.69 -12.86 3.85
CA GLU A 166 26.10 -12.34 5.07
C GLU A 166 24.89 -11.43 4.79
N GLN A 167 24.84 -10.80 3.61
CA GLN A 167 23.79 -9.87 3.22
C GLN A 167 22.74 -10.50 2.30
N LYS A 168 23.05 -11.63 1.63
CA LYS A 168 22.17 -12.26 0.63
C LYS A 168 20.75 -12.47 1.14
N ASN A 169 20.59 -12.94 2.38
CA ASN A 169 19.27 -13.19 2.96
C ASN A 169 18.43 -11.91 3.06
N SER A 170 19.04 -10.79 3.46
CA SER A 170 18.35 -9.50 3.55
C SER A 170 17.83 -9.04 2.19
N PHE A 171 18.62 -9.21 1.11
CA PHE A 171 18.15 -8.89 -0.24
C PHE A 171 17.03 -9.82 -0.71
N ILE A 172 17.09 -11.11 -0.40
CA ILE A 172 16.02 -12.06 -0.74
C ILE A 172 14.71 -11.66 -0.06
N LEU A 173 14.77 -11.35 1.25
CA LEU A 173 13.60 -10.90 2.00
C LEU A 173 13.04 -9.58 1.48
N LEU A 174 13.90 -8.61 1.17
CA LEU A 174 13.48 -7.33 0.58
C LEU A 174 12.78 -7.52 -0.77
N ARG A 175 13.30 -8.40 -1.63
CA ARG A 175 12.64 -8.71 -2.91
C ARG A 175 11.29 -9.37 -2.73
N ALA A 176 11.19 -10.33 -1.82
CA ALA A 176 9.93 -10.98 -1.50
C ALA A 176 8.90 -9.96 -0.96
N ASP A 177 9.33 -9.05 -0.08
CA ASP A 177 8.48 -7.99 0.47
C ASP A 177 7.94 -7.03 -0.61
N LEU A 178 8.78 -6.66 -1.57
CA LEU A 178 8.37 -5.83 -2.72
C LEU A 178 7.35 -6.54 -3.61
N GLU A 179 7.49 -7.85 -3.83
CA GLU A 179 6.51 -8.66 -4.56
C GLU A 179 5.17 -8.72 -3.80
N THR A 180 5.20 -9.04 -2.51
CA THR A 180 3.99 -9.09 -1.66
C THR A 180 3.29 -7.72 -1.63
N SER A 181 4.04 -6.64 -1.50
CA SER A 181 3.50 -5.28 -1.53
C SER A 181 2.88 -4.94 -2.90
N GLY A 182 3.40 -5.52 -3.98
CA GLY A 182 2.86 -5.40 -5.34
C GLY A 182 1.48 -6.02 -5.44
N ASN A 183 1.36 -7.28 -5.02
CA ASN A 183 0.09 -8.01 -4.98
C ASN A 183 -0.94 -7.27 -4.10
N MET A 184 -0.53 -6.81 -2.92
CA MET A 184 -1.39 -6.03 -2.02
C MET A 184 -1.94 -4.77 -2.71
N CYS A 185 -1.11 -4.00 -3.42
CA CYS A 185 -1.59 -2.81 -4.14
C CYS A 185 -2.62 -3.14 -5.24
N GLU A 186 -2.48 -4.29 -5.92
CA GLU A 186 -3.43 -4.74 -6.93
C GLU A 186 -4.76 -5.16 -6.31
N GLU A 187 -4.71 -5.92 -5.22
CA GLU A 187 -5.90 -6.35 -4.48
C GLU A 187 -6.66 -5.17 -3.86
N PHE A 188 -5.96 -4.17 -3.30
CA PHE A 188 -6.60 -2.93 -2.82
C PHE A 188 -7.33 -2.19 -3.95
N ARG A 189 -6.77 -2.14 -5.16
CA ARG A 189 -7.46 -1.54 -6.31
C ARG A 189 -8.70 -2.34 -6.71
N GLU A 190 -8.62 -3.67 -6.71
CA GLU A 190 -9.80 -4.51 -6.97
C GLU A 190 -10.87 -4.26 -5.90
N MET A 191 -10.48 -4.17 -4.62
CA MET A 191 -11.39 -3.80 -3.53
C MET A 191 -12.05 -2.45 -3.78
N MET A 192 -11.30 -1.42 -4.18
CA MET A 192 -11.86 -0.09 -4.49
C MET A 192 -12.93 -0.15 -5.59
N SER A 193 -12.75 -1.00 -6.61
CA SER A 193 -13.77 -1.19 -7.64
C SER A 193 -15.09 -1.75 -7.07
N GLY A 194 -14.99 -2.67 -6.11
CA GLY A 194 -16.14 -3.18 -5.35
C GLY A 194 -16.78 -2.11 -4.46
N MET A 195 -15.97 -1.19 -3.91
CA MET A 195 -16.43 -0.12 -3.03
C MET A 195 -17.28 0.95 -3.71
N TYR A 196 -17.01 1.30 -4.97
CA TYR A 196 -17.92 2.20 -5.71
C TYR A 196 -19.32 1.60 -5.84
N LEU A 197 -19.38 0.31 -6.20
CA LEU A 197 -20.65 -0.42 -6.34
C LEU A 197 -21.34 -0.58 -4.99
N TYR A 198 -20.58 -0.82 -3.92
CA TYR A 198 -21.09 -0.85 -2.55
C TYR A 198 -21.72 0.49 -2.17
N MET A 199 -21.06 1.61 -2.49
CA MET A 199 -21.57 2.95 -2.21
C MET A 199 -22.80 3.31 -3.05
N ASP A 200 -22.82 2.96 -4.34
CA ASP A 200 -24.01 3.11 -5.19
C ASP A 200 -25.20 2.32 -4.61
N GLY A 201 -24.98 1.05 -4.24
CA GLY A 201 -26.02 0.22 -3.63
C GLY A 201 -26.52 0.78 -2.30
N SER A 202 -25.62 1.33 -1.48
CA SER A 202 -25.95 1.95 -0.19
C SER A 202 -26.76 3.24 -0.36
N GLU A 203 -26.44 4.04 -1.38
CA GLU A 203 -27.22 5.24 -1.74
C GLU A 203 -28.64 4.87 -2.15
N TYR A 204 -28.79 3.85 -3.00
CA TYR A 204 -30.09 3.33 -3.40
C TYR A 204 -30.89 2.77 -2.21
N LEU A 205 -30.26 1.97 -1.35
CA LEU A 205 -30.90 1.44 -0.15
C LEU A 205 -31.42 2.57 0.76
N PHE A 206 -30.59 3.59 1.00
CA PHE A 206 -30.96 4.75 1.83
C PHE A 206 -32.11 5.55 1.21
N ASN A 207 -32.08 5.80 -0.10
CA ASN A 207 -33.17 6.47 -0.81
C ASN A 207 -34.47 5.65 -0.79
N GLY A 208 -34.36 4.32 -0.94
CA GLY A 208 -35.49 3.39 -0.83
C GLY A 208 -36.18 3.47 0.53
N MET A 209 -35.40 3.48 1.62
CA MET A 209 -35.92 3.66 2.98
C MET A 209 -36.66 5.01 3.12
N ASN A 210 -36.06 6.13 2.67
CA ASN A 210 -36.70 7.44 2.73
C ASN A 210 -38.01 7.52 1.92
N TYR A 211 -38.07 6.85 0.76
CA TYR A 211 -39.30 6.78 -0.02
C TYR A 211 -40.36 5.90 0.65
N ALA A 212 -39.98 4.80 1.28
CA ALA A 212 -40.89 3.95 2.04
C ALA A 212 -41.49 4.72 3.23
N ASP A 213 -40.67 5.46 3.99
CA ASP A 213 -41.12 6.29 5.11
C ASP A 213 -42.08 7.41 4.71
N THR A 214 -41.97 7.88 3.46
CA THR A 214 -42.87 8.90 2.89
C THR A 214 -43.99 8.29 2.05
N GLU A 215 -44.24 6.98 2.19
CA GLU A 215 -45.28 6.19 1.52
C GLU A 215 -45.24 6.27 -0.03
N LYS A 216 -44.08 6.59 -0.60
CA LYS A 216 -43.84 6.58 -2.05
C LYS A 216 -43.40 5.18 -2.49
N TRP A 217 -44.28 4.21 -2.28
CA TRP A 217 -43.97 2.78 -2.40
C TRP A 217 -43.41 2.36 -3.75
N GLY A 218 -43.99 2.85 -4.86
CA GLY A 218 -43.46 2.56 -6.19
C GLY A 218 -42.00 2.99 -6.38
N LYS A 219 -41.62 4.17 -5.86
CA LYS A 219 -40.25 4.67 -5.92
C LYS A 219 -39.32 3.89 -4.99
N ALA A 220 -39.78 3.57 -3.78
CA ALA A 220 -39.02 2.76 -2.83
C ALA A 220 -38.66 1.40 -3.45
N ALA A 221 -39.62 0.76 -4.12
CA ALA A 221 -39.39 -0.51 -4.82
C ALA A 221 -38.34 -0.37 -5.93
N ASP A 222 -38.41 0.69 -6.75
CA ASP A 222 -37.42 0.93 -7.81
C ASP A 222 -36.01 1.08 -7.22
N GLU A 223 -35.85 1.82 -6.11
CA GLU A 223 -34.57 1.98 -5.45
C GLU A 223 -34.04 0.68 -4.83
N PHE A 224 -34.89 -0.13 -4.18
CA PHE A 224 -34.46 -1.42 -3.64
C PHE A 224 -34.00 -2.40 -4.74
N GLY A 225 -34.66 -2.39 -5.90
CA GLY A 225 -34.21 -3.15 -7.07
C GLY A 225 -32.82 -2.70 -7.55
N ASN A 226 -32.61 -1.38 -7.69
CA ASN A 226 -31.30 -0.83 -8.06
C ASN A 226 -30.20 -1.16 -7.04
N ALA A 227 -30.53 -1.12 -5.74
CA ALA A 227 -29.61 -1.50 -4.67
C ALA A 227 -29.19 -2.98 -4.81
N ALA A 228 -30.12 -3.88 -5.12
CA ALA A 228 -29.85 -5.30 -5.28
C ALA A 228 -28.86 -5.57 -6.42
N ASP A 229 -29.04 -4.91 -7.57
CA ASP A 229 -28.12 -5.03 -8.71
C ASP A 229 -26.69 -4.60 -8.33
N LYS A 230 -26.55 -3.43 -7.70
CA LYS A 230 -25.24 -2.89 -7.32
C LYS A 230 -24.54 -3.71 -6.24
N PHE A 231 -25.28 -4.13 -5.22
CA PHE A 231 -24.73 -5.01 -4.20
C PHE A 231 -24.35 -6.38 -4.75
N SER A 232 -25.08 -6.92 -5.72
CA SER A 232 -24.72 -8.20 -6.36
C SER A 232 -23.37 -8.11 -7.09
N GLU A 233 -23.14 -7.02 -7.81
CA GLU A 233 -21.87 -6.78 -8.49
C GLU A 233 -20.72 -6.57 -7.48
N SER A 234 -20.94 -5.75 -6.45
CA SER A 234 -19.96 -5.51 -5.39
C SER A 234 -19.56 -6.80 -4.67
N GLN A 235 -20.55 -7.62 -4.29
CA GLN A 235 -20.32 -8.86 -3.55
C GLN A 235 -19.44 -9.85 -4.33
N LYS A 236 -19.63 -9.98 -5.65
CA LYS A 236 -18.81 -10.87 -6.50
C LYS A 236 -17.33 -10.47 -6.55
N ILE A 237 -17.04 -9.18 -6.40
CA ILE A 237 -15.67 -8.67 -6.35
C ILE A 237 -15.08 -9.00 -4.98
N LEU A 238 -15.78 -8.61 -3.91
CA LEU A 238 -15.33 -8.81 -2.52
C LEU A 238 -15.19 -10.30 -2.15
N GLU A 239 -16.01 -11.18 -2.73
CA GLU A 239 -15.91 -12.63 -2.51
C GLU A 239 -14.53 -13.19 -2.89
N LYS A 240 -13.90 -12.65 -3.93
CA LYS A 240 -12.57 -13.11 -4.38
C LYS A 240 -11.45 -12.67 -3.45
N LEU A 241 -11.69 -11.60 -2.71
CA LEU A 241 -10.68 -10.93 -1.87
C LEU A 241 -10.71 -11.42 -0.42
N LYS A 242 -11.77 -12.12 0.01
CA LYS A 242 -11.91 -12.63 1.38
C LYS A 242 -10.79 -13.59 1.81
N ASP A 243 -10.17 -14.28 0.85
CA ASP A 243 -9.09 -15.25 1.09
C ASP A 243 -7.71 -14.68 0.71
N SER A 244 -7.60 -13.34 0.56
CA SER A 244 -6.32 -12.65 0.32
C SER A 244 -5.30 -12.95 1.42
N GLU A 245 -4.02 -13.04 1.03
CA GLU A 245 -2.90 -13.16 1.97
C GLU A 245 -2.60 -11.83 2.70
N CYS A 246 -3.18 -10.71 2.25
CA CYS A 246 -3.16 -9.43 2.93
C CYS A 246 -4.36 -9.33 3.89
N SER A 247 -4.07 -9.23 5.18
CA SER A 247 -5.08 -9.09 6.24
C SER A 247 -5.98 -7.87 6.04
N GLU A 248 -5.40 -6.74 5.64
CA GLU A 248 -6.06 -5.44 5.46
C GLU A 248 -6.97 -5.40 4.23
N VAL A 249 -6.88 -6.41 3.36
CA VAL A 249 -7.85 -6.63 2.27
C VAL A 249 -8.86 -7.69 2.68
N SER A 250 -8.39 -8.83 3.18
CA SER A 250 -9.23 -9.99 3.49
C SER A 250 -10.23 -9.73 4.62
N VAL A 251 -9.83 -9.01 5.68
CA VAL A 251 -10.70 -8.67 6.81
C VAL A 251 -11.84 -7.77 6.34
N GLU A 252 -11.51 -6.63 5.74
CA GLU A 252 -12.48 -5.67 5.20
C GLU A 252 -13.40 -6.32 4.16
N ALA A 253 -12.84 -7.09 3.23
CA ALA A 253 -13.64 -7.81 2.22
C ALA A 253 -14.60 -8.81 2.86
N THR A 254 -14.16 -9.53 3.90
CA THR A 254 -15.00 -10.49 4.63
C THR A 254 -16.16 -9.81 5.35
N GLU A 255 -15.89 -8.70 6.06
CA GLU A 255 -16.92 -7.95 6.78
C GLU A 255 -17.99 -7.42 5.82
N MET A 256 -17.56 -6.77 4.73
CA MET A 256 -18.47 -6.22 3.74
C MET A 256 -19.23 -7.31 2.98
N TYR A 257 -18.57 -8.40 2.59
CA TYR A 257 -19.23 -9.55 1.99
C TYR A 257 -20.30 -10.15 2.92
N GLY A 258 -20.01 -10.23 4.22
CA GLY A 258 -20.97 -10.68 5.23
C GLY A 258 -22.22 -9.80 5.29
N PHE A 259 -22.03 -8.47 5.34
CA PHE A 259 -23.14 -7.51 5.29
C PHE A 259 -23.96 -7.65 4.00
N LEU A 260 -23.30 -7.69 2.84
CA LEU A 260 -23.99 -7.83 1.54
C LEU A 260 -24.78 -9.13 1.46
N THR A 261 -24.25 -10.23 2.00
CA THR A 261 -24.94 -11.53 2.03
C THR A 261 -26.24 -11.48 2.82
N MET A 262 -26.30 -10.66 3.87
CA MET A 262 -27.51 -10.45 4.65
C MET A 262 -28.49 -9.53 3.90
N VAL A 263 -28.05 -8.34 3.50
CA VAL A 263 -28.91 -7.33 2.87
C VAL A 263 -29.52 -7.82 1.56
N GLN A 264 -28.77 -8.57 0.75
CA GLN A 264 -29.31 -9.13 -0.50
C GLN A 264 -30.42 -10.16 -0.30
N LYS A 265 -30.53 -10.79 0.88
CA LYS A 265 -31.68 -11.65 1.18
C LYS A 265 -32.93 -10.84 1.47
N ASP A 266 -32.77 -9.68 2.09
CA ASP A 266 -33.88 -8.82 2.51
C ASP A 266 -34.39 -7.92 1.37
N LEU A 267 -33.52 -7.48 0.46
CA LEU A 267 -33.85 -6.56 -0.64
C LEU A 267 -35.01 -7.03 -1.54
N PRO A 268 -35.08 -8.30 -1.99
CA PRO A 268 -36.22 -8.78 -2.77
C PRO A 268 -37.56 -8.66 -2.04
N HIS A 269 -37.56 -8.85 -0.71
CA HIS A 269 -38.74 -8.73 0.13
C HIS A 269 -39.13 -7.26 0.35
N LEU A 270 -38.15 -6.38 0.55
CA LEU A 270 -38.35 -4.93 0.59
C LEU A 270 -38.98 -4.41 -0.71
N GLU A 271 -38.44 -4.82 -1.87
CA GLU A 271 -38.98 -4.45 -3.17
C GLU A 271 -40.42 -4.98 -3.34
N ALA A 272 -40.64 -6.29 -3.17
CA ALA A 272 -41.93 -6.91 -3.38
C ALA A 272 -43.01 -6.36 -2.43
N GLY A 273 -42.66 -6.15 -1.17
CA GLY A 273 -43.53 -5.52 -0.18
C GLY A 273 -43.97 -4.12 -0.61
N CYS A 274 -43.03 -3.29 -1.07
CA CYS A 274 -43.33 -1.96 -1.60
C CYS A 274 -44.23 -2.01 -2.85
N ARG A 275 -43.97 -2.94 -3.79
CA ARG A 275 -44.87 -3.13 -4.96
C ARG A 275 -46.28 -3.53 -4.54
N TYR A 276 -46.44 -4.33 -3.48
CA TYR A 276 -47.76 -4.69 -2.97
C TYR A 276 -48.45 -3.52 -2.26
N MET A 277 -47.72 -2.71 -1.50
CA MET A 277 -48.24 -1.48 -0.87
C MET A 277 -48.78 -0.50 -1.92
N GLU A 278 -48.01 -0.25 -2.99
CA GLU A 278 -48.43 0.61 -4.11
C GLU A 278 -49.77 0.16 -4.73
N ASN A 279 -49.99 -1.16 -4.79
CA ASN A 279 -51.19 -1.76 -5.37
C ASN A 279 -52.33 -1.99 -4.37
N GLY A 280 -52.23 -1.46 -3.14
CA GLY A 280 -53.24 -1.61 -2.09
C GLY A 280 -53.39 -3.05 -1.57
N ARG A 281 -52.38 -3.91 -1.77
CA ARG A 281 -52.39 -5.33 -1.35
C ARG A 281 -51.72 -5.51 0.01
N TYR A 282 -52.22 -4.80 1.02
CA TYR A 282 -51.60 -4.67 2.35
C TYR A 282 -51.23 -6.02 3.01
N SER A 283 -52.14 -7.01 3.02
CA SER A 283 -51.85 -8.33 3.62
C SER A 283 -50.75 -9.11 2.89
N ARG A 284 -50.50 -8.85 1.60
CA ARG A 284 -49.36 -9.45 0.90
C ARG A 284 -48.07 -8.68 1.19
N ALA A 285 -48.15 -7.36 1.27
CA ALA A 285 -47.00 -6.54 1.63
C ALA A 285 -46.46 -6.91 3.03
N GLU A 286 -47.35 -7.03 4.01
CA GLU A 286 -47.00 -7.43 5.38
C GLU A 286 -46.26 -8.77 5.41
N LYS A 287 -46.71 -9.77 4.64
CA LYS A 287 -46.01 -11.06 4.54
C LYS A 287 -44.62 -10.97 3.95
N GLU A 288 -44.37 -10.07 3.01
CA GLU A 288 -43.01 -9.85 2.49
C GLU A 288 -42.15 -9.15 3.55
N PHE A 289 -42.68 -8.12 4.21
CA PHE A 289 -41.94 -7.41 5.26
C PHE A 289 -41.63 -8.30 6.47
N ASP A 290 -42.49 -9.25 6.82
CA ASP A 290 -42.27 -10.26 7.86
C ASP A 290 -41.10 -11.23 7.54
N MET A 291 -40.67 -11.32 6.28
CA MET A 291 -39.53 -12.15 5.86
C MET A 291 -38.18 -11.42 5.99
N ILE A 292 -38.18 -10.12 6.24
CA ILE A 292 -36.97 -9.33 6.41
C ILE A 292 -36.31 -9.71 7.74
N SER A 293 -35.00 -9.92 7.72
CA SER A 293 -34.22 -10.27 8.90
C SER A 293 -34.37 -9.20 10.00
N SER A 294 -34.67 -9.62 11.22
CA SER A 294 -34.70 -8.71 12.37
C SER A 294 -33.27 -8.28 12.72
N PHE A 295 -32.98 -7.00 12.60
CA PHE A 295 -31.74 -6.38 13.06
C PHE A 295 -31.68 -6.28 14.59
#